data_AF-A0A836B5G4-F1
#
_entry.id   AF-A0A836B5G4-F1
#
_cell.length_a   1.000
_cell.length_b   1.000
_cell.length_c   1.000
_cell.angle_alpha   90.00
_cell.angle_beta   90.00
_cell.angle_gamma   90.00
#
_symmetry.space_group_name_H-M   'P 1'
#
loop_
_entity.id
_entity.type
_entity.pdbx_description
1 polymer ?
#
loop_
_entity_poly.entity_id
_entity_poly.type
_entity_poly.pdbx_seq_one_letter_code
_entity_poly.pdbx_strand_id
1 'polypeptide(L)'
;MNASLLSHQSVPNCTRLGRSSTRRAPCCRAAVTTNAQLRDSSERLRDSGRAGTSSEPATSTSSASAPQLSRRALLRLGAAVPALAAALTAAAPPALLLAPLPAAAAAGPTMPSAEVAAAVEKALAKNIPKTKTAVALRLAFHDAATFSAAAKDGGMNASIQYELDRPENFGLKRGWRIIEQVRDELRGTPAEGVVSDADLVALAGAYAVRACGGPAIPLPIGRPVAAAASQDPPGRLPSENAGAAELKANFAAKGLNVQEMVALSGAHTLGSKGFGDPVTFDNTYFVELLKKPWTNTKDPMASMIGLPSDHVLPDDPDCLPVIQRYAADQAAFFADFAAAYIKMCGLGVKGWA
;
A
#
# COMPACT_ATOMS: atom_id res chain seq x y z
N MET A 1 26.81 -26.73 47.86
CA MET A 1 27.05 -27.94 48.67
C MET A 1 25.70 -28.48 49.10
N ASN A 2 25.47 -29.80 49.02
CA ASN A 2 24.23 -30.55 49.36
C ASN A 2 22.99 -30.20 48.46
N ALA A 3 22.13 -31.09 47.92
CA ALA A 3 21.64 -32.46 48.26
C ALA A 3 20.59 -32.48 49.40
N SER A 4 19.52 -33.30 49.46
CA SER A 4 18.81 -34.27 48.56
C SER A 4 17.39 -34.54 49.16
N LEU A 5 16.37 -35.30 48.69
CA LEU A 5 16.06 -36.32 47.64
C LEU A 5 14.74 -35.90 46.89
N LEU A 6 14.11 -36.54 45.87
CA LEU A 6 13.94 -37.91 45.31
C LEU A 6 12.75 -38.77 45.85
N SER A 7 11.54 -38.69 45.23
CA SER A 7 10.55 -39.80 45.01
C SER A 7 9.31 -39.29 44.22
N HIS A 8 8.80 -39.80 43.09
CA HIS A 8 8.40 -41.12 42.54
C HIS A 8 6.90 -41.51 42.74
N GLN A 9 6.25 -41.96 41.65
CA GLN A 9 4.94 -42.66 41.56
C GLN A 9 3.65 -41.82 41.80
N SER A 10 2.46 -42.14 41.25
CA SER A 10 2.07 -43.01 40.11
C SER A 10 0.68 -42.64 39.57
N VAL A 11 0.33 -43.13 38.37
CA VAL A 11 -0.97 -42.89 37.68
C VAL A 11 -2.06 -43.88 38.14
N PRO A 12 -3.33 -43.45 38.24
CA PRO A 12 -4.47 -44.31 37.92
C PRO A 12 -5.28 -43.78 36.71
N ASN A 13 -5.69 -44.69 35.83
CA ASN A 13 -6.48 -44.43 34.62
C ASN A 13 -7.95 -44.79 34.88
N CYS A 14 -8.91 -44.00 34.38
CA CYS A 14 -10.32 -44.39 34.38
C CYS A 14 -11.08 -43.83 33.16
N THR A 15 -11.95 -44.65 32.59
CA THR A 15 -12.55 -44.45 31.26
C THR A 15 -13.93 -43.77 31.31
N ARG A 16 -14.29 -43.04 30.24
CA ARG A 16 -15.70 -42.87 29.86
C ARG A 16 -15.90 -42.72 28.35
N LEU A 17 -16.92 -43.40 27.84
CA LEU A 17 -17.38 -43.36 26.44
C LEU A 17 -18.31 -42.15 26.22
N GLY A 18 -18.27 -41.51 25.05
CA GLY A 18 -19.04 -40.28 24.82
C GLY A 18 -19.11 -39.74 23.38
N ARG A 19 -19.75 -40.49 22.47
CA ARG A 19 -20.35 -40.09 21.17
C ARG A 19 -19.79 -38.88 20.38
N SER A 20 -19.33 -39.22 19.18
CA SER A 20 -19.34 -38.42 17.93
C SER A 20 -20.26 -37.19 17.83
N SER A 21 -19.71 -36.08 17.34
CA SER A 21 -20.43 -35.14 16.46
C SER A 21 -19.46 -34.44 15.51
N THR A 22 -19.68 -34.52 14.20
CA THR A 22 -18.81 -33.95 13.17
C THR A 22 -19.35 -32.60 12.68
N ARG A 23 -18.55 -31.53 12.79
CA ARG A 23 -18.75 -30.30 12.01
C ARG A 23 -17.43 -29.84 11.42
N ARG A 24 -17.31 -29.92 10.09
CA ARG A 24 -16.21 -29.34 9.32
C ARG A 24 -16.47 -27.85 9.13
N ALA A 25 -15.46 -27.00 9.32
CA ALA A 25 -15.43 -25.68 8.72
C ALA A 25 -14.98 -25.79 7.25
N PRO A 26 -15.43 -24.91 6.34
CA PRO A 26 -15.12 -25.01 4.92
C PRO A 26 -13.69 -24.55 4.60
N CYS A 27 -13.05 -25.25 3.65
CA CYS A 27 -11.75 -24.86 3.10
C CYS A 27 -11.93 -23.90 1.92
N CYS A 28 -11.33 -22.71 1.99
CA CYS A 28 -11.26 -21.79 0.86
C CYS A 28 -10.19 -22.23 -0.15
N ARG A 29 -10.60 -22.86 -1.25
CA ARG A 29 -9.71 -23.09 -2.40
C ARG A 29 -9.32 -21.76 -3.04
N ALA A 30 -8.01 -21.49 -3.12
CA ALA A 30 -7.48 -20.54 -4.10
C ALA A 30 -7.61 -21.17 -5.51
N ALA A 31 -8.04 -20.38 -6.49
CA ALA A 31 -8.08 -20.78 -7.89
C ALA A 31 -6.81 -20.29 -8.59
N VAL A 32 -6.06 -21.21 -9.20
CA VAL A 32 -4.95 -20.87 -10.10
C VAL A 32 -5.51 -20.68 -11.51
N THR A 33 -5.34 -19.50 -12.08
CA THR A 33 -5.63 -19.21 -13.49
C THR A 33 -4.35 -18.81 -14.22
N THR A 34 -3.67 -19.80 -14.78
CA THR A 34 -2.63 -19.58 -15.80
C THR A 34 -3.26 -18.89 -17.01
N ASN A 35 -2.71 -17.75 -17.45
CA ASN A 35 -3.21 -17.05 -18.62
C ASN A 35 -2.08 -16.94 -19.67
N ALA A 36 -2.14 -17.80 -20.68
CA ALA A 36 -1.18 -17.83 -21.78
C ALA A 36 -1.74 -17.11 -23.01
N GLN A 37 -0.83 -16.43 -23.70
CA GLN A 37 -0.93 -15.87 -25.06
C GLN A 37 -2.19 -16.21 -25.88
N LEU A 38 -2.87 -15.17 -26.36
CA LEU A 38 -3.34 -15.15 -27.76
C LEU A 38 -2.93 -13.84 -28.44
N ARG A 39 -2.67 -13.95 -29.74
CA ARG A 39 -2.35 -12.84 -30.65
C ARG A 39 -3.48 -12.69 -31.67
N ASP A 40 -3.47 -11.51 -32.29
CA ASP A 40 -3.99 -11.24 -33.64
C ASP A 40 -5.52 -11.22 -33.79
N SER A 41 -5.99 -10.39 -34.73
CA SER A 41 -7.39 -10.13 -35.03
C SER A 41 -7.51 -9.59 -36.44
N SER A 42 -7.92 -10.45 -37.39
CA SER A 42 -8.05 -10.07 -38.79
C SER A 42 -9.34 -10.59 -39.44
N GLU A 43 -10.21 -9.63 -39.74
CA GLU A 43 -10.97 -9.50 -41.00
C GLU A 43 -11.99 -10.55 -41.51
N ARG A 44 -13.23 -10.03 -41.74
CA ARG A 44 -14.15 -10.32 -42.89
C ARG A 44 -14.82 -11.72 -42.94
N LEU A 45 -15.93 -11.98 -43.68
CA LEU A 45 -17.09 -11.20 -44.18
C LEU A 45 -18.19 -12.17 -44.72
N ARG A 46 -19.49 -11.92 -44.43
CA ARG A 46 -20.69 -12.49 -45.13
C ARG A 46 -20.89 -14.03 -44.96
N ASP A 47 -21.98 -14.70 -45.38
CA ASP A 47 -23.18 -14.27 -46.12
C ASP A 47 -24.49 -15.06 -45.81
N SER A 48 -25.63 -14.48 -46.23
CA SER A 48 -26.97 -14.99 -46.63
C SER A 48 -27.63 -16.33 -46.16
N GLY A 49 -28.83 -16.20 -45.53
CA GLY A 49 -30.10 -16.92 -45.82
C GLY A 49 -30.33 -18.39 -45.37
N ARG A 50 -31.54 -18.99 -45.44
CA ARG A 50 -32.96 -18.49 -45.43
C ARG A 50 -33.96 -19.67 -45.22
N ALA A 51 -35.01 -19.48 -44.39
CA ALA A 51 -36.17 -20.39 -44.13
C ALA A 51 -35.84 -21.74 -43.43
N GLY A 52 -36.74 -22.42 -42.68
CA GLY A 52 -38.16 -22.19 -42.34
C GLY A 52 -39.05 -23.41 -42.71
N THR A 53 -40.11 -23.84 -42.00
CA THR A 53 -40.89 -23.32 -40.83
C THR A 53 -40.67 -24.21 -39.58
N SER A 54 -41.55 -24.60 -38.62
CA SER A 54 -42.98 -24.40 -38.18
C SER A 54 -43.14 -25.12 -36.81
N SER A 55 -44.12 -24.92 -35.91
CA SER A 55 -45.20 -23.92 -35.68
C SER A 55 -45.82 -24.15 -34.26
N GLU A 56 -46.58 -23.21 -33.70
CA GLU A 56 -47.22 -23.30 -32.36
C GLU A 56 -48.69 -23.85 -32.39
N PRO A 57 -49.42 -23.86 -31.25
CA PRO A 57 -50.27 -22.68 -30.95
C PRO A 57 -50.29 -22.19 -29.49
N ALA A 58 -50.49 -20.87 -29.33
CA ALA A 58 -50.80 -20.19 -28.06
C ALA A 58 -51.91 -19.12 -28.26
N THR A 59 -52.53 -18.63 -27.18
CA THR A 59 -53.81 -17.89 -27.22
C THR A 59 -53.69 -16.37 -26.99
N SER A 60 -54.35 -15.57 -27.84
CA SER A 60 -55.04 -14.26 -27.61
C SER A 60 -54.49 -13.27 -26.56
N THR A 61 -54.34 -11.96 -26.82
CA THR A 61 -55.40 -11.01 -27.28
C THR A 61 -54.85 -9.77 -28.05
N SER A 62 -55.76 -8.86 -28.47
CA SER A 62 -55.53 -7.65 -29.30
C SER A 62 -55.32 -6.36 -28.44
N SER A 63 -55.14 -5.12 -28.94
CA SER A 63 -55.42 -4.50 -30.25
C SER A 63 -54.58 -3.23 -30.57
N ALA A 64 -54.74 -2.68 -31.79
CA ALA A 64 -54.20 -1.39 -32.28
C ALA A 64 -55.08 -0.89 -33.46
N SER A 65 -54.91 0.26 -34.14
CA SER A 65 -53.89 1.33 -34.15
C SER A 65 -54.47 2.65 -34.71
N ALA A 66 -53.67 3.71 -34.90
CA ALA A 66 -54.04 4.97 -35.59
C ALA A 66 -52.98 5.42 -36.64
N PRO A 67 -53.37 6.13 -37.73
CA PRO A 67 -52.53 6.29 -38.93
C PRO A 67 -51.59 7.52 -38.93
N GLN A 68 -50.61 7.52 -39.85
CA GLN A 68 -49.69 8.64 -40.12
C GLN A 68 -50.05 9.43 -41.40
N LEU A 69 -49.56 10.67 -41.49
CA LEU A 69 -49.50 11.49 -42.71
C LEU A 69 -48.07 12.00 -42.94
N SER A 70 -47.69 12.23 -44.21
CA SER A 70 -46.29 12.30 -44.64
C SER A 70 -45.78 13.71 -44.98
N ARG A 71 -44.45 13.86 -44.99
CA ARG A 71 -43.70 15.13 -45.10
C ARG A 71 -43.73 15.75 -46.52
N ARG A 72 -44.86 16.26 -47.02
CA ARG A 72 -44.84 17.26 -48.12
C ARG A 72 -46.07 18.16 -48.33
N ALA A 73 -46.92 18.32 -47.32
CA ALA A 73 -48.00 19.33 -47.32
C ALA A 73 -47.87 20.24 -46.09
N LEU A 74 -48.05 21.56 -46.17
CA LEU A 74 -48.02 22.48 -47.32
C LEU A 74 -47.77 23.92 -46.79
N LEU A 75 -47.05 24.77 -47.54
CA LEU A 75 -46.82 26.16 -47.11
C LEU A 75 -48.04 27.05 -47.41
N ARG A 76 -48.49 27.86 -46.43
CA ARG A 76 -48.52 29.35 -46.47
C ARG A 76 -49.47 29.99 -45.43
N LEU A 77 -49.05 31.16 -44.94
CA LEU A 77 -49.81 32.29 -44.36
C LEU A 77 -50.81 32.06 -43.20
N GLY A 78 -50.60 32.82 -42.12
CA GLY A 78 -51.55 33.08 -41.04
C GLY A 78 -50.84 33.86 -39.93
N ALA A 79 -51.31 35.07 -39.59
CA ALA A 79 -50.62 35.98 -38.67
C ALA A 79 -51.52 36.44 -37.52
N ALA A 80 -51.02 36.36 -36.28
CA ALA A 80 -51.54 37.04 -35.08
C ALA A 80 -50.47 37.01 -33.95
N VAL A 81 -50.60 37.95 -33.00
CA VAL A 81 -49.66 38.31 -31.91
C VAL A 81 -50.51 38.95 -30.78
N PRO A 82 -50.13 39.01 -29.48
CA PRO A 82 -49.15 38.26 -28.66
C PRO A 82 -49.83 37.50 -27.47
N ALA A 83 -49.06 36.96 -26.51
CA ALA A 83 -49.10 37.38 -25.09
C ALA A 83 -48.24 36.54 -24.12
N LEU A 84 -47.41 37.22 -23.33
CA LEU A 84 -47.02 36.98 -21.93
C LEU A 84 -46.81 35.52 -21.42
N ALA A 85 -45.54 35.12 -21.28
CA ALA A 85 -45.09 34.13 -20.29
C ALA A 85 -43.87 34.69 -19.54
N ALA A 86 -43.83 34.59 -18.21
CA ALA A 86 -42.82 35.24 -17.38
C ALA A 86 -41.49 34.45 -17.32
N ALA A 87 -40.36 35.16 -17.37
CA ALA A 87 -39.04 34.57 -17.22
C ALA A 87 -38.74 34.29 -15.73
N LEU A 88 -38.84 33.03 -15.31
CA LEU A 88 -38.46 32.59 -13.96
C LEU A 88 -36.95 32.31 -13.93
N THR A 89 -36.14 33.32 -13.61
CA THR A 89 -34.69 33.17 -13.44
C THR A 89 -34.36 32.43 -12.15
N ALA A 90 -34.13 31.12 -12.26
CA ALA A 90 -33.63 30.29 -11.16
C ALA A 90 -32.21 30.72 -10.76
N ALA A 91 -32.11 31.57 -9.73
CA ALA A 91 -30.83 31.93 -9.13
C ALA A 91 -30.22 30.71 -8.41
N ALA A 92 -29.18 30.14 -8.98
CA ALA A 92 -28.39 29.11 -8.30
C ALA A 92 -27.73 29.70 -7.05
N PRO A 93 -27.68 28.97 -5.92
CA PRO A 93 -26.96 29.45 -4.74
C PRO A 93 -25.46 29.61 -5.06
N PRO A 94 -24.79 30.62 -4.50
CA PRO A 94 -23.36 30.79 -4.73
C PRO A 94 -22.61 29.57 -4.18
N ALA A 95 -21.90 28.86 -5.07
CA ALA A 95 -20.98 27.83 -4.64
C ALA A 95 -19.90 28.47 -3.76
N LEU A 96 -19.83 28.05 -2.50
CA LEU A 96 -18.71 28.36 -1.62
C LEU A 96 -17.47 27.70 -2.21
N LEU A 97 -16.74 28.47 -3.02
CA LEU A 97 -15.40 28.16 -3.48
C LEU A 97 -14.51 28.06 -2.25
N LEU A 98 -14.35 26.84 -1.75
CA LEU A 98 -13.23 26.43 -0.92
C LEU A 98 -11.96 26.76 -1.71
N ALA A 99 -11.38 27.93 -1.42
CA ALA A 99 -10.10 28.31 -1.96
C ALA A 99 -9.10 27.18 -1.60
N PRO A 100 -8.26 26.73 -2.55
CA PRO A 100 -7.23 25.76 -2.22
C PRO A 100 -6.38 26.35 -1.09
N LEU A 101 -6.22 25.59 0.00
CA LEU A 101 -5.33 25.96 1.10
C LEU A 101 -3.97 26.37 0.52
N PRO A 102 -3.42 27.53 0.89
CA PRO A 102 -2.12 27.94 0.37
C PRO A 102 -1.11 26.86 0.72
N ALA A 103 -0.39 26.35 -0.29
CA ALA A 103 0.64 25.35 -0.07
C ALA A 103 1.65 25.90 0.94
N ALA A 104 1.73 25.25 2.11
CA ALA A 104 2.52 25.73 3.23
C ALA A 104 3.97 25.90 2.79
N ALA A 105 4.49 27.13 2.87
CA ALA A 105 5.87 27.41 2.50
C ALA A 105 6.79 26.57 3.41
N ALA A 106 7.58 25.68 2.82
CA ALA A 106 8.36 24.69 3.55
C ALA A 106 9.31 25.37 4.55
N ALA A 107 9.00 25.25 5.84
CA ALA A 107 9.67 25.97 6.92
C ALA A 107 11.08 25.43 7.27
N GLY A 108 11.56 24.43 6.53
CA GLY A 108 12.72 23.62 6.91
C GLY A 108 12.35 22.51 7.89
N PRO A 109 13.33 21.70 8.34
CA PRO A 109 13.09 20.65 9.32
C PRO A 109 12.81 21.27 10.70
N THR A 110 11.60 21.06 11.21
CA THR A 110 11.28 21.40 12.61
C THR A 110 10.60 20.23 13.31
N MET A 111 10.90 20.02 14.59
CA MET A 111 10.15 19.03 15.37
C MET A 111 8.73 19.55 15.63
N PRO A 112 7.68 18.73 15.47
CA PRO A 112 6.32 19.15 15.75
C PRO A 112 6.17 19.60 17.21
N SER A 113 5.35 20.63 17.45
CA SER A 113 4.94 20.98 18.81
C SER A 113 4.17 19.83 19.46
N ALA A 114 4.07 19.81 20.79
CA ALA A 114 3.34 18.75 21.51
C ALA A 114 1.89 18.62 21.04
N GLU A 115 1.23 19.73 20.67
CA GLU A 115 -0.14 19.75 20.15
C GLU A 115 -0.23 19.17 18.73
N VAL A 116 0.70 19.54 17.84
CA VAL A 116 0.79 18.98 16.48
C VAL A 116 1.08 17.48 16.53
N ALA A 117 2.05 17.08 17.36
CA ALA A 117 2.41 15.67 17.55
C ALA A 117 1.24 14.85 18.10
N ALA A 118 0.49 15.37 19.08
CA ALA A 118 -0.68 14.70 19.64
C ALA A 118 -1.85 14.60 18.63
N ALA A 119 -2.06 15.62 17.79
CA ALA A 119 -3.07 15.59 16.73
C ALA A 119 -2.73 14.52 15.68
N VAL A 120 -1.47 14.49 15.20
CA VAL A 120 -0.98 13.49 14.25
C VAL A 120 -1.03 12.08 14.84
N GLU A 121 -0.54 11.86 16.06
CA GLU A 121 -0.58 10.55 16.73
C GLU A 121 -2.01 10.00 16.82
N LYS A 122 -2.98 10.84 17.20
CA LYS A 122 -4.39 10.49 17.27
C LYS A 122 -4.96 10.12 15.89
N ALA A 123 -4.63 10.89 14.84
CA ALA A 123 -5.11 10.64 13.48
C ALA A 123 -4.49 9.37 12.87
N LEU A 124 -3.20 9.11 13.11
CA LEU A 124 -2.51 7.88 12.71
C LEU A 124 -3.07 6.67 13.45
N ALA A 125 -3.25 6.75 14.77
CA ALA A 125 -3.79 5.65 15.57
C ALA A 125 -5.24 5.26 15.19
N LYS A 126 -6.06 6.24 14.81
CA LYS A 126 -7.42 5.99 14.30
C LYS A 126 -7.41 5.23 12.95
N ASN A 127 -6.47 5.54 12.08
CA ASN A 127 -6.46 5.07 10.69
C ASN A 127 -5.54 3.87 10.42
N ILE A 128 -4.53 3.64 11.25
CA ILE A 128 -3.52 2.57 11.13
C ILE A 128 -3.65 1.58 12.31
N PRO A 129 -4.65 0.67 12.28
CA PRO A 129 -4.61 -0.51 13.15
C PRO A 129 -3.43 -1.41 12.75
N LYS A 130 -3.01 -2.32 13.64
CA LYS A 130 -1.90 -3.27 13.44
C LYS A 130 -1.94 -3.99 12.07
N THR A 131 -3.11 -4.30 11.53
CA THR A 131 -3.27 -4.96 10.21
C THR A 131 -2.96 -4.07 8.99
N LYS A 132 -2.73 -2.76 9.17
CA LYS A 132 -2.32 -1.81 8.11
C LYS A 132 -0.88 -1.30 8.23
N THR A 133 -0.15 -1.63 9.29
CA THR A 133 1.20 -1.08 9.54
C THR A 133 2.17 -1.41 8.40
N ALA A 134 2.18 -2.66 7.94
CA ALA A 134 3.02 -3.09 6.82
C ALA A 134 2.78 -2.30 5.50
N VAL A 135 1.54 -1.90 5.20
CA VAL A 135 1.25 -1.10 3.98
C VAL A 135 1.57 0.38 4.16
N ALA A 136 1.50 0.92 5.38
CA ALA A 136 1.97 2.27 5.69
C ALA A 136 3.50 2.36 5.64
N LEU A 137 4.21 1.40 6.25
CA LEU A 137 5.67 1.32 6.22
C LEU A 137 6.20 1.12 4.79
N ARG A 138 5.57 0.26 3.99
CA ARG A 138 5.92 0.10 2.57
C ARG A 138 5.64 1.37 1.75
N LEU A 139 4.55 2.11 2.00
CA LEU A 139 4.28 3.37 1.33
C LEU A 139 5.42 4.38 1.55
N ALA A 140 5.90 4.49 2.78
CA ALA A 140 7.02 5.37 3.14
C ALA A 140 8.35 4.97 2.47
N PHE A 141 8.65 3.67 2.39
CA PHE A 141 9.82 3.20 1.64
C PHE A 141 9.70 3.52 0.14
N HIS A 142 8.55 3.24 -0.47
CA HIS A 142 8.35 3.43 -1.91
C HIS A 142 8.41 4.91 -2.34
N ASP A 143 7.96 5.85 -1.50
CA ASP A 143 8.07 7.29 -1.78
C ASP A 143 9.54 7.75 -1.68
N ALA A 144 10.23 7.41 -0.58
CA ALA A 144 11.64 7.81 -0.39
C ALA A 144 12.62 7.17 -1.38
N ALA A 145 12.36 5.93 -1.80
CA ALA A 145 13.27 5.17 -2.66
C ALA A 145 13.17 5.52 -4.16
N THR A 146 12.36 6.51 -4.56
CA THR A 146 12.48 7.14 -5.89
C THR A 146 13.69 8.07 -6.01
N PHE A 147 14.36 8.41 -4.91
CA PHE A 147 15.48 9.35 -4.90
C PHE A 147 16.65 8.93 -5.80
N SER A 148 17.25 9.89 -6.51
CA SER A 148 18.49 9.73 -7.25
C SER A 148 19.47 10.85 -6.94
N ALA A 149 20.60 10.54 -6.30
CA ALA A 149 21.65 11.52 -6.04
C ALA A 149 22.29 12.08 -7.34
N ALA A 150 22.26 11.28 -8.42
CA ALA A 150 22.82 11.67 -9.72
C ALA A 150 21.93 12.67 -10.47
N ALA A 151 20.59 12.46 -10.46
CA ALA A 151 19.63 13.33 -11.12
C ALA A 151 19.09 14.46 -10.21
N LYS A 152 19.30 14.35 -8.88
CA LYS A 152 18.95 15.34 -7.84
C LYS A 152 17.44 15.57 -7.71
N ASP A 153 16.68 14.49 -7.89
CA ASP A 153 15.22 14.40 -7.91
C ASP A 153 14.71 13.15 -7.14
N GLY A 154 13.40 13.05 -6.95
CA GLY A 154 12.74 12.05 -6.11
C GLY A 154 13.03 12.16 -4.61
N GLY A 155 12.57 11.18 -3.84
CA GLY A 155 12.69 11.13 -2.39
C GLY A 155 11.38 11.42 -1.65
N MET A 156 11.47 11.60 -0.33
CA MET A 156 10.30 11.69 0.57
C MET A 156 9.53 13.01 0.38
N ASN A 157 8.65 13.04 -0.62
CA ASN A 157 7.98 14.24 -1.13
C ASN A 157 6.51 13.99 -1.53
N ALA A 158 5.96 12.79 -1.26
CA ALA A 158 4.61 12.35 -1.64
C ALA A 158 4.31 12.31 -3.16
N SER A 159 5.33 12.21 -4.03
CA SER A 159 5.17 11.94 -5.47
C SER A 159 4.42 10.62 -5.71
N ILE A 160 4.54 9.65 -4.80
CA ILE A 160 3.96 8.31 -4.90
C ILE A 160 2.45 8.33 -5.18
N GLN A 161 1.73 9.38 -4.77
CA GLN A 161 0.30 9.57 -5.05
C GLN A 161 -0.03 9.57 -6.55
N TYR A 162 0.90 10.04 -7.38
CA TYR A 162 0.78 10.08 -8.84
C TYR A 162 1.26 8.77 -9.49
N GLU A 163 1.86 7.85 -8.73
CA GLU A 163 2.56 6.65 -9.20
C GLU A 163 1.88 5.33 -8.83
N LEU A 164 0.68 5.40 -8.24
CA LEU A 164 -0.01 4.24 -7.63
C LEU A 164 -0.49 3.17 -8.63
N ASP A 165 -0.34 3.40 -9.94
CA ASP A 165 -0.63 2.46 -11.03
C ASP A 165 0.62 1.74 -11.57
N ARG A 166 1.82 2.05 -11.05
CA ARG A 166 3.06 1.34 -11.42
C ARG A 166 3.06 -0.09 -10.86
N PRO A 167 3.58 -1.09 -11.60
CA PRO A 167 3.67 -2.48 -11.13
C PRO A 167 4.38 -2.59 -9.76
N GLU A 168 5.49 -1.88 -9.59
CA GLU A 168 6.25 -1.84 -8.33
C GLU A 168 5.43 -1.25 -7.16
N ASN A 169 4.45 -0.39 -7.43
CA ASN A 169 3.57 0.22 -6.43
C ASN A 169 2.25 -0.55 -6.22
N PHE A 170 2.13 -1.78 -6.75
CA PHE A 170 0.91 -2.57 -6.65
C PHE A 170 0.38 -2.68 -5.20
N GLY A 171 -0.91 -2.41 -5.03
CA GLY A 171 -1.61 -2.43 -3.74
C GLY A 171 -1.45 -1.16 -2.88
N LEU A 172 -0.54 -0.23 -3.21
CA LEU A 172 -0.30 0.98 -2.42
C LEU A 172 -1.42 2.04 -2.53
N LYS A 173 -2.37 1.89 -3.47
CA LYS A 173 -3.67 2.62 -3.45
C LYS A 173 -4.43 2.47 -2.12
N ARG A 174 -4.17 1.41 -1.35
CA ARG A 174 -4.71 1.24 0.03
C ARG A 174 -3.88 1.97 1.09
N GLY A 175 -2.57 2.15 0.85
CA GLY A 175 -1.68 2.94 1.71
C GLY A 175 -1.95 4.43 1.54
N TRP A 176 -2.02 4.93 0.30
CA TRP A 176 -2.34 6.34 0.04
C TRP A 176 -3.68 6.77 0.67
N ARG A 177 -4.71 5.93 0.59
CA ARG A 177 -6.00 6.21 1.25
C ARG A 177 -5.90 6.38 2.77
N ILE A 178 -4.91 5.77 3.43
CA ILE A 178 -4.66 6.04 4.86
C ILE A 178 -4.18 7.48 5.03
N ILE A 179 -3.27 7.96 4.17
CA ILE A 179 -2.77 9.33 4.20
C ILE A 179 -3.91 10.33 3.97
N GLU A 180 -4.78 10.07 2.99
CA GLU A 180 -5.98 10.88 2.73
C GLU A 180 -6.89 10.95 3.97
N GLN A 181 -7.16 9.79 4.60
CA GLN A 181 -7.97 9.71 5.82
C GLN A 181 -7.31 10.39 7.03
N VAL A 182 -5.98 10.30 7.18
CA VAL A 182 -5.23 10.97 8.25
C VAL A 182 -5.26 12.48 8.04
N ARG A 183 -5.02 12.98 6.82
CA ARG A 183 -5.12 14.40 6.46
C ARG A 183 -6.49 14.98 6.78
N ASP A 184 -7.57 14.27 6.45
CA ASP A 184 -8.93 14.75 6.72
C ASP A 184 -9.27 14.77 8.24
N GLU A 185 -8.66 13.90 9.05
CA GLU A 185 -8.79 13.94 10.53
C GLU A 185 -7.98 15.08 11.18
N LEU A 186 -7.02 15.70 10.47
CA LEU A 186 -6.24 16.83 10.96
C LEU A 186 -6.90 18.19 10.71
N ARG A 187 -8.00 18.23 9.95
CA ARG A 187 -8.76 19.47 9.70
C ARG A 187 -9.30 20.08 10.99
N GLY A 188 -9.13 21.38 11.18
CA GLY A 188 -9.47 22.08 12.42
C GLY A 188 -8.58 21.74 13.61
N THR A 189 -7.45 21.05 13.42
CA THR A 189 -6.45 20.78 14.47
C THR A 189 -5.21 21.66 14.29
N PRO A 190 -4.34 21.82 15.31
CA PRO A 190 -3.09 22.56 15.19
C PRO A 190 -2.11 22.04 14.10
N ALA A 191 -2.36 20.84 13.54
CA ALA A 191 -1.57 20.27 12.46
C ALA A 191 -2.03 20.68 11.05
N GLU A 192 -3.25 21.24 10.89
CA GLU A 192 -3.75 21.64 9.56
C GLU A 192 -2.88 22.76 8.96
N GLY A 193 -2.40 22.55 7.73
CA GLY A 193 -1.49 23.48 7.06
C GLY A 193 -0.06 23.52 7.62
N VAL A 194 0.26 22.73 8.65
CA VAL A 194 1.62 22.63 9.24
C VAL A 194 2.30 21.31 8.87
N VAL A 195 1.53 20.22 8.75
CA VAL A 195 2.02 18.88 8.39
C VAL A 195 1.65 18.58 6.93
N SER A 196 2.63 18.28 6.09
CA SER A 196 2.40 18.02 4.66
C SER A 196 2.08 16.54 4.37
N ASP A 197 1.56 16.22 3.18
CA ASP A 197 1.34 14.81 2.79
C ASP A 197 2.64 13.99 2.82
N ALA A 198 3.79 14.61 2.51
CA ALA A 198 5.11 13.98 2.61
C ALA A 198 5.52 13.71 4.06
N ASP A 199 5.18 14.60 4.99
CA ASP A 199 5.32 14.34 6.42
C ASP A 199 4.41 13.20 6.88
N LEU A 200 3.15 13.17 6.42
CA LEU A 200 2.21 12.11 6.76
C LEU A 200 2.66 10.74 6.25
N VAL A 201 3.22 10.65 5.04
CA VAL A 201 3.83 9.41 4.52
C VAL A 201 4.98 8.94 5.41
N ALA A 202 5.93 9.83 5.74
CA ALA A 202 7.08 9.51 6.58
C ALA A 202 6.67 9.09 8.01
N LEU A 203 5.75 9.83 8.62
CA LEU A 203 5.24 9.61 9.97
C LEU A 203 4.33 8.37 10.06
N ALA A 204 3.59 8.02 9.01
CA ALA A 204 2.78 6.81 8.98
C ALA A 204 3.63 5.53 9.04
N GLY A 205 4.79 5.50 8.38
CA GLY A 205 5.74 4.38 8.51
C GLY A 205 6.48 4.37 9.85
N ALA A 206 6.85 5.52 10.41
CA ALA A 206 7.43 5.62 11.76
C ALA A 206 6.44 5.17 12.86
N TYR A 207 5.17 5.57 12.74
CA TYR A 207 4.08 5.08 13.57
C TYR A 207 3.90 3.56 13.42
N ALA A 208 3.91 3.05 12.18
CA ALA A 208 3.70 1.63 11.90
C ALA A 208 4.73 0.72 12.60
N VAL A 209 5.99 1.14 12.67
CA VAL A 209 7.07 0.43 13.40
C VAL A 209 6.78 0.39 14.90
N ARG A 210 6.57 1.56 15.53
CA ARG A 210 6.30 1.65 16.98
C ARG A 210 5.00 0.95 17.38
N ALA A 211 3.93 1.08 16.60
CA ALA A 211 2.64 0.44 16.85
C ALA A 211 2.72 -1.11 16.80
N CYS A 212 3.75 -1.66 16.16
CA CYS A 212 4.07 -3.08 16.15
C CYS A 212 5.10 -3.50 17.21
N GLY A 213 5.56 -2.60 18.08
CA GLY A 213 6.53 -2.89 19.15
C GLY A 213 7.98 -2.52 18.84
N GLY A 214 8.24 -1.94 17.66
CA GLY A 214 9.54 -1.44 17.26
C GLY A 214 9.94 -0.11 17.93
N PRO A 215 11.10 0.46 17.57
CA PRO A 215 11.61 1.69 18.14
C PRO A 215 10.69 2.89 17.89
N ALA A 216 10.77 3.88 18.79
CA ALA A 216 10.25 5.21 18.50
C ALA A 216 11.21 5.93 17.54
N ILE A 217 10.69 6.43 16.42
CA ILE A 217 11.47 7.11 15.39
C ILE A 217 11.03 8.58 15.32
N PRO A 218 11.74 9.52 15.99
CA PRO A 218 11.40 10.93 15.92
C PRO A 218 11.74 11.49 14.54
N LEU A 219 10.80 12.22 13.95
CA LEU A 219 10.96 12.87 12.66
C LEU A 219 10.58 14.36 12.75
N PRO A 220 11.31 15.25 12.05
CA PRO A 220 10.83 16.60 11.79
C PRO A 220 9.63 16.57 10.81
N ILE A 221 8.90 17.68 10.79
CA ILE A 221 7.87 18.04 9.81
C ILE A 221 8.30 19.27 9.00
N GLY A 222 7.55 19.59 7.95
CA GLY A 222 7.85 20.68 7.01
C GLY A 222 8.39 20.19 5.66
N ARG A 223 8.21 18.91 5.29
CA ARG A 223 8.68 18.39 4.00
C ARG A 223 7.98 19.07 2.82
N PRO A 224 8.73 19.45 1.77
CA PRO A 224 8.15 19.91 0.51
C PRO A 224 7.38 18.75 -0.14
N VAL A 225 6.25 19.08 -0.77
CA VAL A 225 5.46 18.12 -1.55
C VAL A 225 5.84 18.24 -3.03
N ALA A 226 5.81 17.14 -3.76
CA ALA A 226 5.95 17.12 -5.22
C ALA A 226 4.94 18.06 -5.89
N ALA A 227 5.31 18.62 -7.04
CA ALA A 227 4.39 19.43 -7.84
C ALA A 227 3.21 18.57 -8.33
N ALA A 228 2.04 19.19 -8.55
CA ALA A 228 0.84 18.46 -8.98
C ALA A 228 1.09 17.66 -10.27
N ALA A 229 0.76 16.36 -10.23
CA ALA A 229 1.04 15.37 -11.28
C ALA A 229 2.54 15.10 -11.61
N SER A 230 3.47 15.54 -10.75
CA SER A 230 4.89 15.22 -10.87
C SER A 230 5.19 13.81 -10.35
N GLN A 231 5.26 12.84 -11.25
CA GLN A 231 5.86 11.54 -10.97
C GLN A 231 7.39 11.62 -11.03
N ASP A 232 8.08 10.91 -10.16
CA ASP A 232 9.51 10.63 -10.30
C ASP A 232 9.74 9.55 -11.38
N PRO A 233 10.91 9.44 -12.02
CA PRO A 233 11.14 8.38 -13.02
C PRO A 233 11.03 6.94 -12.45
N PRO A 234 10.37 6.01 -13.15
CA PRO A 234 10.17 4.62 -12.70
C PRO A 234 11.45 3.79 -12.71
N GLY A 235 11.41 2.59 -12.12
CA GLY A 235 12.55 1.66 -12.12
C GLY A 235 13.73 2.04 -11.22
N ARG A 236 13.50 2.96 -10.26
CA ARG A 236 14.51 3.39 -9.27
C ARG A 236 14.49 2.59 -7.96
N LEU A 237 13.39 1.91 -7.67
CA LEU A 237 13.24 1.01 -6.53
C LEU A 237 14.11 -0.25 -6.73
N PRO A 238 14.57 -0.91 -5.65
CA PRO A 238 15.18 -2.23 -5.74
C PRO A 238 14.16 -3.27 -6.23
N SER A 239 14.60 -4.19 -7.09
CA SER A 239 13.76 -5.30 -7.56
C SER A 239 13.55 -6.34 -6.45
N GLU A 240 12.35 -6.92 -6.36
CA GLU A 240 12.07 -8.09 -5.51
C GLU A 240 12.89 -9.33 -5.93
N ASN A 241 13.53 -9.29 -7.11
CA ASN A 241 14.41 -10.34 -7.64
C ASN A 241 15.89 -9.91 -7.72
N ALA A 242 16.26 -8.77 -7.13
CA ALA A 242 17.62 -8.23 -7.21
C ALA A 242 18.65 -9.11 -6.47
N GLY A 243 19.83 -9.29 -7.07
CA GLY A 243 20.98 -9.90 -6.39
C GLY A 243 21.61 -8.95 -5.36
N ALA A 244 22.35 -9.48 -4.39
CA ALA A 244 22.93 -8.67 -3.30
C ALA A 244 23.83 -7.51 -3.79
N ALA A 245 24.56 -7.69 -4.90
CA ALA A 245 25.34 -6.63 -5.53
C ALA A 245 24.46 -5.51 -6.14
N GLU A 246 23.32 -5.86 -6.74
CA GLU A 246 22.35 -4.92 -7.29
C GLU A 246 21.63 -4.14 -6.18
N LEU A 247 21.25 -4.81 -5.09
CA LEU A 247 20.71 -4.18 -3.88
C LEU A 247 21.70 -3.16 -3.29
N LYS A 248 22.96 -3.58 -3.05
CA LYS A 248 24.01 -2.69 -2.54
C LYS A 248 24.23 -1.48 -3.48
N ALA A 249 24.23 -1.68 -4.79
CA ALA A 249 24.34 -0.57 -5.75
C ALA A 249 23.12 0.37 -5.72
N ASN A 250 21.89 -0.16 -5.64
CA ASN A 250 20.65 0.62 -5.62
C ASN A 250 20.54 1.52 -4.37
N PHE A 251 20.97 1.00 -3.21
CA PHE A 251 21.01 1.75 -1.95
C PHE A 251 22.20 2.73 -1.90
N ALA A 252 23.38 2.34 -2.39
CA ALA A 252 24.55 3.22 -2.47
C ALA A 252 24.30 4.45 -3.38
N ALA A 253 23.55 4.28 -4.47
CA ALA A 253 23.11 5.38 -5.35
C ALA A 253 22.17 6.40 -4.66
N LYS A 254 21.62 6.05 -3.48
CA LYS A 254 20.82 6.91 -2.60
C LYS A 254 21.61 7.44 -1.40
N GLY A 255 22.90 7.12 -1.30
CA GLY A 255 23.75 7.46 -0.15
C GLY A 255 23.56 6.54 1.07
N LEU A 256 22.86 5.41 0.92
CA LEU A 256 22.66 4.42 1.96
C LEU A 256 23.73 3.32 1.86
N ASN A 257 24.38 2.99 2.98
CA ASN A 257 25.43 1.97 3.05
C ASN A 257 24.85 0.55 3.27
N VAL A 258 25.71 -0.47 3.31
CA VAL A 258 25.29 -1.88 3.47
C VAL A 258 24.59 -2.15 4.81
N GLN A 259 25.05 -1.55 5.91
CA GLN A 259 24.41 -1.67 7.23
C GLN A 259 23.01 -1.05 7.24
N GLU A 260 22.86 0.13 6.64
CA GLU A 260 21.60 0.87 6.51
C GLU A 260 20.61 0.14 5.58
N MET A 261 21.11 -0.45 4.49
CA MET A 261 20.33 -1.33 3.61
C MET A 261 19.81 -2.55 4.38
N VAL A 262 20.69 -3.32 5.03
CA VAL A 262 20.32 -4.53 5.78
C VAL A 262 19.39 -4.19 6.95
N ALA A 263 19.56 -3.03 7.60
CA ALA A 263 18.62 -2.54 8.60
C ALA A 263 17.24 -2.30 7.97
N LEU A 264 17.13 -1.50 6.91
CA LEU A 264 15.85 -1.19 6.25
C LEU A 264 15.14 -2.44 5.70
N SER A 265 15.88 -3.44 5.20
CA SER A 265 15.32 -4.76 4.83
C SER A 265 14.59 -5.46 5.99
N GLY A 266 14.97 -5.19 7.24
CA GLY A 266 14.26 -5.65 8.44
C GLY A 266 12.79 -5.24 8.51
N ALA A 267 12.35 -4.25 7.74
CA ALA A 267 10.92 -3.93 7.56
C ALA A 267 10.08 -5.12 7.05
N HIS A 268 10.70 -6.11 6.38
CA HIS A 268 10.04 -7.34 5.94
C HIS A 268 9.59 -8.26 7.09
N THR A 269 9.95 -7.97 8.35
CA THR A 269 9.34 -8.61 9.52
C THR A 269 7.85 -8.25 9.69
N LEU A 270 7.35 -7.21 9.02
CA LEU A 270 5.93 -6.85 9.02
C LEU A 270 5.21 -7.29 7.74
N GLY A 271 3.98 -7.77 7.93
CA GLY A 271 3.10 -8.18 6.84
C GLY A 271 3.41 -9.58 6.28
N SER A 272 2.86 -9.86 5.10
CA SER A 272 2.70 -11.23 4.60
C SER A 272 3.91 -11.81 3.86
N LYS A 273 5.15 -11.41 4.21
CA LYS A 273 6.39 -12.00 3.64
C LYS A 273 6.81 -13.30 4.35
N GLY A 274 6.07 -13.75 5.36
CA GLY A 274 6.28 -15.07 6.01
C GLY A 274 7.31 -15.09 7.15
N PHE A 275 7.89 -13.94 7.49
CA PHE A 275 8.79 -13.80 8.63
C PHE A 275 7.98 -13.48 9.91
N GLY A 276 7.94 -14.41 10.86
CA GLY A 276 7.39 -14.18 12.20
C GLY A 276 5.89 -13.86 12.27
N ASP A 277 5.50 -13.05 13.27
CA ASP A 277 4.15 -12.50 13.40
C ASP A 277 4.03 -11.24 12.50
N PRO A 278 3.13 -11.23 11.50
CA PRO A 278 3.01 -10.13 10.53
C PRO A 278 2.61 -8.77 11.15
N VAL A 279 2.29 -8.71 12.44
CA VAL A 279 1.98 -7.45 13.16
C VAL A 279 2.87 -7.18 14.37
N THR A 280 4.04 -7.82 14.46
CA THR A 280 5.07 -7.54 15.49
C THR A 280 6.40 -7.17 14.83
N PHE A 281 7.00 -6.06 15.28
CA PHE A 281 8.28 -5.57 14.76
C PHE A 281 9.37 -5.99 15.75
N ASP A 282 10.12 -7.03 15.40
CA ASP A 282 11.20 -7.63 16.19
C ASP A 282 12.35 -8.06 15.26
N ASN A 283 13.35 -8.80 15.76
CA ASN A 283 14.47 -9.25 14.92
C ASN A 283 14.25 -10.59 14.20
N THR A 284 13.04 -11.16 14.21
CA THR A 284 12.73 -12.49 13.63
C THR A 284 13.14 -12.60 12.17
N TYR A 285 13.00 -11.53 11.38
CA TYR A 285 13.52 -11.47 10.00
C TYR A 285 14.97 -11.98 9.88
N PHE A 286 15.90 -11.44 10.67
CA PHE A 286 17.31 -11.84 10.61
C PHE A 286 17.54 -13.25 11.17
N VAL A 287 16.79 -13.64 12.19
CA VAL A 287 16.82 -14.99 12.77
C VAL A 287 16.36 -16.05 11.76
N GLU A 288 15.36 -15.75 10.91
CA GLU A 288 14.90 -16.62 9.84
C GLU A 288 15.82 -16.57 8.61
N LEU A 289 16.40 -15.41 8.24
CA LEU A 289 17.40 -15.33 7.16
C LEU A 289 18.56 -16.31 7.38
N LEU A 290 19.04 -16.45 8.61
CA LEU A 290 20.13 -17.38 8.95
C LEU A 290 19.71 -18.86 8.90
N LYS A 291 18.41 -19.16 9.03
CA LYS A 291 17.86 -20.53 8.89
C LYS A 291 17.59 -20.91 7.44
N LYS A 292 17.46 -19.92 6.55
CA LYS A 292 17.14 -20.07 5.12
C LYS A 292 15.93 -21.00 4.86
N PRO A 293 14.76 -20.77 5.51
CA PRO A 293 13.64 -21.71 5.49
C PRO A 293 13.18 -22.07 4.07
N TRP A 294 13.32 -21.16 3.10
CA TRP A 294 13.02 -21.37 1.68
C TRP A 294 13.79 -22.52 1.01
N THR A 295 14.90 -22.99 1.57
CA THR A 295 15.62 -24.17 1.05
C THR A 295 14.99 -25.51 1.46
N ASN A 296 13.96 -25.51 2.32
CA ASN A 296 13.28 -26.71 2.77
C ASN A 296 12.34 -27.30 1.71
N THR A 297 12.88 -28.10 0.79
CA THR A 297 12.13 -28.78 -0.29
C THR A 297 11.06 -29.77 0.17
N LYS A 298 10.92 -30.03 1.48
CA LYS A 298 9.87 -30.89 2.06
C LYS A 298 8.60 -30.12 2.44
N ASP A 299 8.68 -28.79 2.53
CA ASP A 299 7.54 -27.93 2.81
C ASP A 299 7.15 -27.16 1.53
N PRO A 300 5.95 -27.39 0.94
CA PRO A 300 5.53 -26.70 -0.27
C PRO A 300 5.26 -25.19 -0.06
N MET A 301 5.24 -24.71 1.18
CA MET A 301 5.08 -23.28 1.52
C MET A 301 6.43 -22.58 1.75
N ALA A 302 7.52 -23.32 1.93
CA ALA A 302 8.83 -22.76 2.26
C ALA A 302 9.31 -21.71 1.25
N SER A 303 9.13 -21.98 -0.05
CA SER A 303 9.51 -21.08 -1.15
C SER A 303 8.69 -19.79 -1.22
N MET A 304 7.65 -19.63 -0.38
CA MET A 304 6.86 -18.41 -0.24
C MET A 304 7.31 -17.53 0.95
N ILE A 305 8.32 -17.97 1.71
CA ILE A 305 8.89 -17.21 2.83
C ILE A 305 10.03 -16.33 2.29
N GLY A 306 9.89 -15.02 2.45
CA GLY A 306 10.80 -14.01 1.94
C GLY A 306 10.69 -13.77 0.42
N LEU A 307 11.41 -12.76 -0.04
CA LEU A 307 11.66 -12.50 -1.46
C LEU A 307 12.95 -13.16 -1.93
N PRO A 308 13.12 -13.43 -3.24
CA PRO A 308 14.42 -13.77 -3.81
C PRO A 308 15.52 -12.75 -3.47
N SER A 309 15.16 -11.46 -3.35
CA SER A 309 16.07 -10.41 -2.86
C SER A 309 16.40 -10.48 -1.35
N ASP A 310 15.56 -11.12 -0.52
CA ASP A 310 15.91 -11.48 0.85
C ASP A 310 16.85 -12.71 0.88
N HIS A 311 16.57 -13.70 0.02
CA HIS A 311 17.25 -15.01 0.02
C HIS A 311 18.76 -14.92 -0.23
N VAL A 312 19.20 -13.89 -0.96
CA VAL A 312 20.62 -13.65 -1.31
C VAL A 312 21.42 -12.93 -0.22
N LEU A 313 20.77 -12.24 0.72
CA LEU A 313 21.46 -11.45 1.75
C LEU A 313 22.29 -12.29 2.75
N PRO A 314 21.84 -13.46 3.26
CA PRO A 314 22.65 -14.30 4.15
C PRO A 314 23.73 -15.13 3.44
N ASP A 315 23.94 -14.93 2.14
CA ASP A 315 25.09 -15.47 1.37
C ASP A 315 26.08 -14.38 0.92
N ASP A 316 25.76 -13.11 1.11
CA ASP A 316 26.64 -11.99 0.76
C ASP A 316 27.60 -11.64 1.92
N PRO A 317 28.92 -11.56 1.68
CA PRO A 317 29.92 -11.40 2.74
C PRO A 317 29.89 -10.03 3.44
N ASP A 318 29.34 -8.99 2.81
CA ASP A 318 29.20 -7.67 3.43
C ASP A 318 27.91 -7.59 4.29
N CYS A 319 26.88 -8.33 3.88
CA CYS A 319 25.58 -8.36 4.57
C CYS A 319 25.56 -9.32 5.77
N LEU A 320 26.16 -10.52 5.63
CA LEU A 320 26.09 -11.58 6.63
C LEU A 320 26.54 -11.16 8.05
N PRO A 321 27.64 -10.41 8.27
CA PRO A 321 28.03 -9.95 9.60
C PRO A 321 26.99 -9.03 10.26
N VAL A 322 26.30 -8.21 9.46
CA VAL A 322 25.25 -7.31 9.93
C VAL A 322 23.99 -8.11 10.30
N ILE A 323 23.60 -9.08 9.47
CA ILE A 323 22.49 -10.02 9.76
C ILE A 323 22.75 -10.80 11.05
N GLN A 324 23.97 -11.32 11.24
CA GLN A 324 24.37 -12.03 12.45
C GLN A 324 24.29 -11.15 13.71
N ARG A 325 24.75 -9.88 13.62
CA ARG A 325 24.61 -8.91 14.71
C ARG A 325 23.14 -8.66 15.05
N TYR A 326 22.28 -8.39 14.07
CA TYR A 326 20.86 -8.10 14.31
C TYR A 326 20.06 -9.32 14.78
N ALA A 327 20.40 -10.53 14.33
CA ALA A 327 19.79 -11.77 14.83
C ALA A 327 20.16 -12.08 16.30
N ALA A 328 21.36 -11.67 16.74
CA ALA A 328 21.80 -11.80 18.13
C ALA A 328 21.36 -10.64 19.03
N ASP A 329 21.22 -9.42 18.48
CA ASP A 329 20.93 -8.19 19.21
C ASP A 329 19.83 -7.36 18.51
N GLN A 330 18.62 -7.46 19.04
CA GLN A 330 17.47 -6.67 18.61
C GLN A 330 17.60 -5.18 18.96
N ALA A 331 18.34 -4.81 20.01
CA ALA A 331 18.53 -3.41 20.37
C ALA A 331 19.45 -2.70 19.37
N ALA A 332 20.51 -3.38 18.92
CA ALA A 332 21.33 -2.95 17.78
C ALA A 332 20.49 -2.79 16.51
N PHE A 333 19.65 -3.77 16.17
CA PHE A 333 18.73 -3.64 15.02
C PHE A 333 17.81 -2.43 15.15
N PHE A 334 17.17 -2.23 16.30
CA PHE A 334 16.23 -1.13 16.53
C PHE A 334 16.90 0.24 16.44
N ALA A 335 18.10 0.41 17.00
CA ALA A 335 18.87 1.65 16.91
C ALA A 335 19.26 1.96 15.45
N ASP A 336 19.82 0.98 14.75
CA ASP A 336 20.32 1.17 13.39
C ASP A 336 19.18 1.30 12.37
N PHE A 337 18.04 0.62 12.57
CA PHE A 337 16.82 0.83 11.79
C PHE A 337 16.28 2.25 11.96
N ALA A 338 16.18 2.75 13.20
CA ALA A 338 15.68 4.10 13.45
C ALA A 338 16.55 5.16 12.76
N ALA A 339 17.89 5.03 12.85
CA ALA A 339 18.82 5.91 12.17
C ALA A 339 18.70 5.82 10.63
N ALA A 340 18.68 4.62 10.06
CA ALA A 340 18.55 4.40 8.62
C ALA A 340 17.20 4.92 8.08
N TYR A 341 16.11 4.77 8.85
CA TYR A 341 14.79 5.27 8.49
C TYR A 341 14.73 6.80 8.54
N ILE A 342 15.32 7.45 9.55
CA ILE A 342 15.42 8.93 9.59
C ILE A 342 16.18 9.44 8.36
N LYS A 343 17.33 8.83 8.04
CA LYS A 343 18.14 9.16 6.86
C LYS A 343 17.37 8.95 5.55
N MET A 344 16.65 7.84 5.42
CA MET A 344 15.75 7.56 4.30
C MET A 344 14.66 8.65 4.15
N CYS A 345 14.07 9.11 5.26
CA CYS A 345 13.06 10.16 5.27
C CYS A 345 13.60 11.59 5.05
N GLY A 346 14.92 11.76 4.89
CA GLY A 346 15.57 12.98 4.43
C GLY A 346 15.99 12.96 2.95
N LEU A 347 15.90 11.81 2.27
CA LEU A 347 16.24 11.70 0.83
C LEU A 347 15.36 12.62 -0.01
N GLY A 348 15.97 13.37 -0.92
CA GLY A 348 15.31 14.40 -1.74
C GLY A 348 15.06 15.74 -1.01
N VAL A 349 15.11 15.77 0.32
CA VAL A 349 14.69 16.92 1.11
C VAL A 349 15.87 17.83 1.44
N LYS A 350 15.92 19.01 0.81
CA LYS A 350 17.02 19.98 0.98
C LYS A 350 17.10 20.48 2.43
N GLY A 351 18.27 20.34 3.05
CA GLY A 351 18.56 20.80 4.42
C GLY A 351 18.13 19.84 5.53
N TRP A 352 17.81 18.58 5.21
CA TRP A 352 17.39 17.54 6.16
C TRP A 352 18.44 16.42 6.32
N ALA A 353 19.67 16.67 5.89
CA ALA A 353 20.82 15.75 5.92
C ALA A 353 22.09 16.51 6.36
#